data_AF-A0A531K3M9-F1
#
_entry.id   AF-A0A531K3M9-F1
#
_cell.length_a   1.000
_cell.length_b   1.000
_cell.length_c   1.000
_cell.angle_alpha   90.00
_cell.angle_beta   90.00
_cell.angle_gamma   90.00
#
_symmetry.space_group_name_H-M   'P 1'
#
loop_
_entity.id
_entity.type
_entity.pdbx_description
1 polymer ?
#
loop_
_entity_poly.entity_id
_entity_poly.type
_entity_poly.pdbx_seq_one_letter_code
_entity_poly.pdbx_strand_id
1 'polypeptide(L)'
;DAGIPEDRVMQVAGQAEFLQAVKVGRAAAGSLNYFTVKELADKDHSVEMADPFTPPAGKAGYPSLAFLPNQQAAVDAFNEILKTYIGSEEMMQSVGKYGYTKINLPDGTKTVDLCKG
;
A
#
# COMPACT_ATOMS: atom_id res chain seq x y z
N ASP A 1 -14.27 5.71 -9.31
CA ASP A 1 -14.43 6.13 -7.91
C ASP A 1 -14.85 4.93 -7.04
N ALA A 2 -14.69 4.94 -5.71
CA ALA A 2 -15.08 3.78 -4.87
C ALA A 2 -16.58 3.73 -4.52
N GLY A 3 -17.36 4.71 -4.99
CA GLY A 3 -18.80 4.81 -4.72
C GLY A 3 -19.14 5.31 -3.31
N ILE A 4 -18.15 5.80 -2.56
CA ILE A 4 -18.33 6.39 -1.23
C ILE A 4 -18.44 7.91 -1.38
N PRO A 5 -19.59 8.53 -1.02
CA PRO A 5 -19.73 9.98 -1.00
C PRO A 5 -18.69 10.67 -0.11
N GLU A 6 -18.22 11.86 -0.50
CA GLU A 6 -17.20 12.60 0.25
C GLU A 6 -17.62 12.92 1.69
N ASP A 7 -18.90 13.20 1.92
CA ASP A 7 -19.47 13.45 3.25
C ASP A 7 -19.48 12.21 4.17
N ARG A 8 -19.17 11.02 3.60
CA ARG A 8 -18.96 9.76 4.34
C ARG A 8 -17.48 9.41 4.50
N VAL A 9 -16.55 10.28 4.08
CA VAL A 9 -15.11 10.08 4.26
C VAL A 9 -14.64 10.91 5.46
N MET A 10 -14.23 10.22 6.53
CA MET A 10 -13.59 10.86 7.68
C MET A 10 -12.07 10.79 7.54
N GLN A 11 -11.43 11.94 7.36
CA GLN A 11 -9.97 12.04 7.43
C GLN A 11 -9.51 12.05 8.90
N VAL A 12 -8.40 11.37 9.16
CA VAL A 12 -7.79 11.28 10.47
C VAL A 12 -6.30 11.61 10.37
N ALA A 13 -5.72 12.10 11.46
CA ALA A 13 -4.34 12.60 11.47
C ALA A 13 -3.30 11.47 11.38
N GLY A 14 -3.63 10.25 11.81
CA GLY A 14 -2.68 9.15 11.84
C GLY A 14 -3.30 7.79 12.14
N GLN A 15 -2.41 6.80 12.31
CA GLN A 15 -2.77 5.39 12.51
C GLN A 15 -3.52 5.14 13.84
N ALA A 16 -3.21 5.92 14.88
CA ALA A 16 -3.87 5.79 16.18
C ALA A 16 -5.33 6.23 16.11
N GLU A 17 -5.58 7.40 15.51
CA GLU A 17 -6.92 7.95 15.30
C GLU A 17 -7.73 7.08 14.34
N PHE A 18 -7.09 6.53 13.29
CA PHE A 18 -7.66 5.52 12.40
C PHE A 18 -8.20 4.32 13.18
N LEU A 19 -7.37 3.70 14.02
CA LEU A 19 -7.74 2.50 14.76
C LEU A 19 -8.88 2.81 15.74
N GLN A 20 -8.76 3.89 16.49
CA GLN A 20 -9.78 4.30 17.45
C GLN A 20 -11.12 4.60 16.79
N ALA A 21 -11.12 5.26 15.63
CA ALA A 21 -12.35 5.57 14.90
C ALA A 21 -13.16 4.33 14.53
N VAL A 22 -12.49 3.25 14.11
CA VAL A 22 -13.13 1.98 13.80
C VAL A 22 -13.61 1.31 15.10
N LYS A 23 -12.74 1.20 16.10
CA LYS A 23 -13.04 0.52 17.38
C LYS A 23 -14.26 1.07 18.11
N VAL A 24 -14.42 2.39 18.12
CA VAL A 24 -15.53 3.07 18.83
C VAL A 24 -16.74 3.33 17.93
N GLY A 25 -16.74 2.80 16.70
CA GLY A 25 -17.87 2.88 15.77
C GLY A 25 -18.11 4.26 15.14
N ARG A 26 -17.12 5.17 15.19
CA ARG A 26 -17.19 6.45 14.46
C ARG A 26 -17.04 6.27 12.95
N ALA A 27 -16.32 5.23 12.53
CA ALA A 27 -16.26 4.77 11.14
C ALA A 27 -16.57 3.28 11.08
N ALA A 28 -17.32 2.85 10.07
CA ALA A 28 -17.63 1.43 9.88
C ALA A 28 -16.43 0.62 9.37
N ALA A 29 -15.49 1.27 8.70
CA ALA A 29 -14.26 0.68 8.19
C ALA A 29 -13.19 1.78 8.03
N GLY A 30 -11.94 1.36 7.92
CA GLY A 30 -10.82 2.23 7.58
C GLY A 30 -9.97 1.62 6.47
N SER A 31 -9.33 2.47 5.67
CA SER A 31 -8.31 2.07 4.69
C SER A 31 -6.94 2.66 5.03
N LEU A 32 -5.91 1.81 5.04
CA LEU A 32 -4.48 2.13 5.07
C LEU A 32 -3.73 1.09 4.21
N ASN A 33 -2.40 1.20 4.08
CA ASN A 33 -1.60 0.19 3.39
C ASN A 33 -1.66 -1.17 4.13
N TYR A 34 -1.47 -2.27 3.39
CA TYR A 34 -1.61 -3.65 3.89
C TYR A 34 -0.79 -3.92 5.16
N PHE A 35 0.50 -3.60 5.15
CA PHE A 35 1.39 -3.91 6.27
C PHE A 35 1.00 -3.16 7.55
N THR A 36 0.59 -1.90 7.42
CA THR A 36 0.08 -1.13 8.56
C THR A 36 -1.23 -1.70 9.09
N VAL A 37 -2.21 -2.02 8.24
CA VAL A 37 -3.48 -2.62 8.70
C VAL A 37 -3.23 -3.97 9.38
N LYS A 38 -2.34 -4.79 8.81
CA LYS A 38 -1.94 -6.07 9.40
C LYS A 38 -1.31 -5.91 10.77
N GLU A 39 -0.35 -5.00 10.91
CA GLU A 39 0.31 -4.74 12.18
C GLU A 39 -0.69 -4.28 13.25
N LEU A 40 -1.66 -3.43 12.90
CA LEU A 40 -2.69 -2.96 13.83
C LEU A 40 -3.63 -4.10 14.24
N ALA A 41 -4.09 -4.93 13.30
CA ALA A 41 -4.97 -6.06 13.58
C ALA A 41 -4.27 -7.17 14.39
N ASP A 42 -2.98 -7.42 14.14
CA ASP A 42 -2.19 -8.40 14.91
C ASP A 42 -2.01 -7.95 16.38
N LYS A 43 -2.04 -6.64 16.65
CA LYS A 43 -1.89 -6.07 18.00
C LYS A 43 -3.21 -5.83 18.74
N ASP A 44 -4.35 -5.83 18.04
CA ASP A 44 -5.65 -5.51 18.62
C ASP A 44 -6.76 -6.40 18.08
N HIS A 45 -7.14 -7.40 18.86
CA HIS A 45 -8.17 -8.40 18.48
C HIS A 45 -9.61 -7.85 18.43
N SER A 46 -9.84 -6.57 18.73
CA SER A 46 -11.16 -5.94 18.58
C SER A 46 -11.44 -5.48 17.15
N VAL A 47 -10.46 -5.57 16.26
CA VAL A 47 -10.58 -5.27 14.83
C VAL A 47 -10.06 -6.43 13.99
N GLU A 48 -10.48 -6.48 12.74
CA GLU A 48 -10.01 -7.46 11.77
C GLU A 48 -9.67 -6.78 10.45
N MET A 49 -8.82 -7.43 9.65
CA MET A 49 -8.65 -7.02 8.26
C MET A 49 -9.78 -7.61 7.41
N ALA A 50 -10.20 -6.87 6.39
CA ALA A 50 -11.02 -7.46 5.33
C ALA A 50 -10.22 -8.56 4.61
N ASP A 51 -10.69 -9.80 4.69
CA ASP A 51 -10.10 -10.95 4.00
C ASP A 51 -11.21 -11.81 3.36
N PRO A 52 -11.33 -11.84 2.01
CA PRO A 52 -10.47 -11.15 1.05
C PRO A 52 -10.79 -9.64 0.96
N PHE A 53 -9.76 -8.84 0.69
CA PHE A 53 -9.95 -7.46 0.22
C PHE A 53 -9.92 -7.41 -1.31
N THR A 54 -11.00 -6.92 -1.90
CA THR A 54 -11.08 -6.66 -3.35
C THR A 54 -10.96 -5.17 -3.60
N PRO A 55 -9.85 -4.68 -4.19
CA PRO A 55 -9.73 -3.26 -4.53
C PRO A 55 -10.77 -2.89 -5.60
N PRO A 56 -11.26 -1.63 -5.62
CA PRO A 56 -12.07 -1.14 -6.73
C PRO A 56 -11.33 -1.29 -8.06
N ALA A 57 -12.06 -1.64 -9.12
CA ALA A 57 -11.48 -1.81 -10.45
C ALA A 57 -10.66 -0.58 -10.88
N GLY A 58 -9.43 -0.82 -11.36
CA GLY A 58 -8.51 0.23 -11.78
C GLY A 58 -7.89 1.07 -10.65
N LYS A 59 -8.08 0.69 -9.38
CA LYS A 59 -7.53 1.40 -8.20
C LYS A 59 -6.59 0.53 -7.35
N ALA A 60 -5.90 -0.44 -7.96
CA ALA A 60 -4.85 -1.17 -7.25
C ALA A 60 -3.72 -0.20 -6.87
N GLY A 61 -3.28 -0.26 -5.61
CA GLY A 61 -2.18 0.57 -5.13
C GLY A 61 -0.84 -0.03 -5.54
N TYR A 62 -0.04 0.72 -6.30
CA TYR A 62 1.33 0.35 -6.66
C TYR A 62 2.30 1.29 -5.92
N PRO A 63 3.00 0.81 -4.86
CA PRO A 63 4.00 1.63 -4.19
C PRO A 63 5.14 1.96 -5.16
N SER A 64 5.62 3.20 -5.11
CA SER A 64 6.65 3.70 -6.01
C SER A 64 7.56 4.71 -5.30
N LEU A 65 8.73 4.95 -5.89
CA LEU A 65 9.66 6.00 -5.48
C LEU A 65 9.55 7.16 -6.47
N ALA A 66 9.22 8.34 -5.95
CA ALA A 66 9.07 9.54 -6.76
C ALA A 66 10.37 10.36 -6.75
N PHE A 67 10.76 10.84 -7.93
CA PHE A 67 11.86 11.77 -8.14
C PHE A 67 11.30 13.10 -8.66
N LEU A 68 12.11 14.18 -8.61
CA LEU A 68 11.69 15.44 -9.20
C LEU A 68 11.56 15.30 -10.73
N PRO A 69 10.64 16.07 -11.37
CA PRO A 69 10.42 15.96 -12.82
C PRO A 69 11.68 16.19 -13.68
N ASN A 70 12.66 16.94 -13.18
CA ASN A 70 13.92 17.22 -13.88
C ASN A 70 15.04 16.19 -13.61
N GLN A 71 14.76 15.07 -12.92
CA GLN A 71 15.75 14.07 -12.51
C GLN A 71 15.64 12.75 -13.30
N GLN A 72 15.31 12.80 -14.59
CA GLN A 72 15.12 11.59 -15.40
C GLN A 72 16.35 10.65 -15.39
N ALA A 73 17.56 11.19 -15.46
CA ALA A 73 18.78 10.38 -15.42
C ALA A 73 18.91 9.56 -14.11
N ALA A 74 18.45 10.11 -12.98
CA ALA A 74 18.45 9.38 -11.71
C ALA A 74 17.37 8.28 -11.68
N VAL A 75 16.20 8.56 -12.27
CA VAL A 75 15.12 7.56 -12.44
C VAL A 75 15.61 6.38 -13.27
N ASP A 76 16.30 6.65 -14.39
CA ASP A 76 16.81 5.61 -15.29
C ASP A 76 17.85 4.74 -14.59
N ALA A 77 18.85 5.37 -13.96
CA ALA A 77 19.89 4.67 -13.20
C ALA A 77 19.31 3.85 -12.03
N PHE A 78 18.31 4.39 -11.31
CA PHE A 78 17.64 3.67 -10.22
C PHE A 78 16.88 2.45 -10.76
N ASN A 79 16.13 2.62 -11.86
CA ASN A 79 15.36 1.53 -12.46
C ASN A 79 16.23 0.42 -13.04
N GLU A 80 17.45 0.72 -13.51
CA GLU A 80 18.40 -0.31 -13.94
C GLU A 80 18.78 -1.26 -12.79
N ILE A 81 19.09 -0.72 -11.62
CA ILE A 81 19.44 -1.51 -10.43
C ILE A 81 18.20 -2.15 -9.79
N LEU A 82 17.08 -1.43 -9.72
CA LEU A 82 15.85 -1.92 -9.11
C LEU A 82 15.38 -3.22 -9.78
N LYS A 83 15.50 -3.34 -11.10
CA LYS A 83 15.12 -4.54 -11.85
C LYS A 83 15.85 -5.81 -11.38
N THR A 84 17.11 -5.69 -10.97
CA THR A 84 17.90 -6.83 -10.49
C THR A 84 17.72 -7.06 -9.00
N TYR A 85 17.41 -6.01 -8.24
CA TYR A 85 17.24 -6.08 -6.79
C TYR A 85 15.85 -6.57 -6.38
N ILE A 86 14.78 -6.12 -7.05
CA ILE A 86 13.42 -6.44 -6.64
C ILE A 86 13.13 -7.95 -6.75
N GLY A 87 12.72 -8.57 -5.65
CA GLY A 87 12.50 -10.01 -5.59
C GLY A 87 13.77 -10.88 -5.56
N SER A 88 14.96 -10.28 -5.55
CA SER A 88 16.22 -10.98 -5.30
C SER A 88 16.22 -11.63 -3.91
N GLU A 89 17.06 -12.65 -3.70
CA GLU A 89 17.22 -13.28 -2.37
C GLU A 89 17.64 -12.26 -1.30
N GLU A 90 18.55 -11.35 -1.64
CA GLU A 90 18.99 -10.28 -0.74
C GLU A 90 17.81 -9.40 -0.30
N MET A 91 17.01 -8.91 -1.24
CA MET A 91 15.84 -8.09 -0.95
C MET A 91 14.85 -8.89 -0.08
N MET A 92 14.50 -10.10 -0.50
CA MET A 92 13.53 -10.93 0.22
C MET A 92 13.96 -11.28 1.64
N GLN A 93 15.25 -11.53 1.88
CA GLN A 93 15.79 -11.73 3.23
C GLN A 93 15.70 -10.47 4.08
N SER A 94 16.01 -9.30 3.50
CA SER A 94 15.95 -8.00 4.18
C SER A 94 14.53 -7.65 4.63
N VAL A 95 13.54 -7.84 3.75
CA VAL A 95 12.15 -7.43 4.01
C VAL A 95 11.29 -8.50 4.66
N GLY A 96 11.72 -9.77 4.66
CA GLY A 96 10.94 -10.89 5.19
C GLY A 96 10.54 -10.75 6.66
N LYS A 97 11.38 -10.09 7.48
CA LYS A 97 11.08 -9.81 8.90
C LYS A 97 9.87 -8.89 9.11
N TYR A 98 9.44 -8.16 8.08
CA TYR A 98 8.23 -7.33 8.08
C TYR A 98 7.02 -8.06 7.50
N GLY A 99 7.11 -9.37 7.26
CA GLY A 99 6.04 -10.17 6.67
C GLY A 99 5.92 -10.06 5.15
N TYR A 100 6.90 -9.44 4.47
CA TYR A 100 6.91 -9.35 3.02
C TYR A 100 7.18 -10.72 2.41
N THR A 101 6.33 -11.14 1.47
CA THR A 101 6.47 -12.41 0.75
C THR A 101 6.37 -12.18 -0.76
N LYS A 102 6.49 -13.26 -1.55
CA LYS A 102 6.40 -13.17 -3.01
C LYS A 102 5.06 -12.63 -3.51
N ILE A 103 3.98 -12.75 -2.74
CA ILE A 103 2.67 -12.18 -3.10
C ILE A 103 2.68 -10.65 -3.16
N ASN A 104 3.65 -10.02 -2.49
CA ASN A 104 3.79 -8.58 -2.46
C ASN A 104 4.70 -8.05 -3.58
N LEU A 105 5.30 -8.92 -4.40
CA LEU A 105 6.11 -8.49 -5.53
C LEU A 105 5.22 -7.93 -6.66
N PRO A 106 5.73 -6.99 -7.49
CA PRO A 106 4.98 -6.47 -8.62
C PRO A 106 4.51 -7.56 -9.58
N ASP A 107 3.34 -7.38 -10.15
CA ASP A 107 2.70 -8.28 -11.12
C ASP A 107 3.23 -8.12 -12.56
N GLY A 108 4.21 -7.23 -12.77
CA GLY A 108 4.77 -6.88 -14.08
C GLY A 108 4.10 -5.71 -14.78
N THR A 109 3.04 -5.12 -14.19
CA THR A 109 2.42 -3.90 -14.70
C THR A 109 3.44 -2.76 -14.71
N LYS A 110 3.55 -2.04 -15.84
CA LYS A 110 4.56 -0.99 -16.02
C LYS A 110 4.01 0.37 -15.61
N THR A 111 4.90 1.25 -15.15
CA THR A 111 4.57 2.65 -14.84
C THR A 111 3.88 3.36 -16.00
N VAL A 112 4.34 3.13 -17.23
CA VAL A 112 3.72 3.71 -18.44
C VAL A 112 2.27 3.29 -18.63
N ASP A 113 1.86 2.12 -18.13
CA ASP A 113 0.49 1.63 -18.21
C ASP A 113 -0.38 2.18 -17.07
N LEU A 114 0.21 2.32 -15.88
CA LEU A 114 -0.47 2.89 -14.70
C LEU A 114 -0.74 4.39 -14.83
N CYS A 115 0.17 5.12 -15.48
CA CYS A 115 0.10 6.58 -15.63
C CYS A 115 -0.56 7.03 -16.94
N LYS A 116 -1.29 6.15 -17.64
CA LYS A 116 -2.14 6.53 -18.79
C LYS A 116 -3.45 7.15 -18.26
N GLY A 117 -3.37 8.32 -17.64
CA GLY A 117 -4.53 8.97 -17.03
C GLY A 117 -4.21 10.34 -16.48
#